data_AF-A9A9L4-F1
#
_entry.id   AF-A9A9L4-F1
#
_cell.length_a   1.000
_cell.length_b   1.000
_cell.length_c   1.000
_cell.angle_alpha   90.00
_cell.angle_beta   90.00
_cell.angle_gamma   90.00
#
_symmetry.space_group_name_H-M   'P 1'
#
loop_
_entity.id
_entity.type
_entity.pdbx_description
1 polymer ?
#
loop_
_entity_poly.entity_id
_entity_poly.type
_entity_poly.pdbx_seq_one_letter_code
_entity_poly.pdbx_strand_id
1 'polypeptide(L)'
;MILIETGKILAAFAVCWLNFVIVDTYFGLPKKPGVLGAKVIGEKIQNVGGNINGGYFMGNIVCSPDASAGTLMASIFYYLMGFEGGLIAALFIYIGNRLCNDTGYAGTIGAITATILIYLLSGFISAEYFIAGMVLAIFSIQGVHHSAASRLLGNIARKMGRI
;
A
#
# COMPACT_ATOMS: atom_id res chain seq x y z
N MET A 1 -21.77 -18.80 -7.60
CA MET A 1 -21.85 -17.51 -6.87
C MET A 1 -20.59 -17.32 -6.03
N ILE A 2 -20.35 -18.10 -4.98
CA ILE A 2 -19.14 -18.00 -4.13
C ILE A 2 -17.82 -17.96 -4.91
N LEU A 3 -17.62 -18.87 -5.88
CA LEU A 3 -16.38 -18.92 -6.65
C LEU A 3 -16.08 -17.63 -7.43
N ILE A 4 -17.12 -16.96 -7.95
CA ILE A 4 -17.00 -15.72 -8.72
C ILE A 4 -16.64 -14.57 -7.78
N GLU A 5 -17.30 -14.48 -6.64
CA GLU A 5 -17.04 -13.48 -5.60
C GLU A 5 -15.61 -13.60 -5.06
N THR A 6 -15.18 -14.82 -4.74
CA THR A 6 -13.79 -15.10 -4.36
C THR A 6 -12.82 -14.72 -5.47
N GLY A 7 -13.14 -15.02 -6.73
CA GLY A 7 -12.34 -14.62 -7.88
C GLY A 7 -12.15 -13.11 -7.98
N LYS A 8 -13.22 -12.32 -7.77
CA LYS A 8 -13.16 -10.85 -7.77
C LYS A 8 -12.31 -10.31 -6.62
N ILE A 9 -12.44 -10.88 -5.42
CA ILE A 9 -11.61 -10.49 -4.26
C ILE A 9 -10.13 -10.76 -4.54
N LEU A 10 -9.79 -11.93 -5.11
CA LEU A 10 -8.40 -12.28 -5.43
C LEU A 10 -7.83 -11.38 -6.55
N ALA A 11 -8.64 -11.04 -7.56
CA ALA A 11 -8.24 -10.10 -8.60
C ALA A 11 -8.00 -8.70 -8.00
N ALA A 12 -8.92 -8.21 -7.17
CA ALA A 12 -8.79 -6.93 -6.49
C ALA A 12 -7.57 -6.91 -5.55
N PHE A 13 -7.33 -7.99 -4.80
CA PHE A 13 -6.13 -8.18 -3.99
C PHE A 13 -4.86 -8.02 -4.82
N ALA A 14 -4.77 -8.69 -5.98
CA ALA A 14 -3.60 -8.61 -6.84
C ALA A 14 -3.38 -7.18 -7.36
N VAL A 15 -4.45 -6.51 -7.80
CA VAL A 15 -4.39 -5.11 -8.28
C VAL A 15 -3.95 -4.17 -7.17
N CYS A 16 -4.59 -4.24 -5.99
CA CYS A 16 -4.23 -3.43 -4.83
C CYS A 16 -2.78 -3.66 -4.41
N TRP A 17 -2.37 -4.93 -4.31
CA TRP A 17 -1.02 -5.33 -3.91
C TRP A 17 0.03 -4.77 -4.88
N LEU A 18 -0.19 -4.92 -6.19
CA LEU A 18 0.71 -4.36 -7.19
C LEU A 18 0.75 -2.83 -7.12
N ASN A 19 -0.41 -2.17 -6.97
CA ASN A 19 -0.47 -0.71 -6.89
C ASN A 19 0.40 -0.19 -5.75
N PHE A 20 0.17 -0.63 -4.52
CA PHE A 20 0.90 -0.06 -3.40
C PHE A 20 2.37 -0.48 -3.42
N VAL A 21 2.69 -1.76 -3.72
CA VAL A 21 4.09 -2.22 -3.73
C VAL A 21 4.92 -1.46 -4.76
N ILE A 22 4.37 -1.24 -5.95
CA ILE A 22 5.07 -0.51 -7.01
C ILE A 22 5.23 0.97 -6.65
N VAL A 23 4.15 1.62 -6.22
CA VAL A 23 4.18 3.04 -5.86
C VAL A 23 5.18 3.29 -4.72
N ASP A 24 5.05 2.58 -3.61
CA ASP A 24 5.93 2.76 -2.45
C ASP A 24 7.39 2.45 -2.78
N THR A 25 7.65 1.41 -3.58
CA THR A 25 9.02 1.12 -4.05
C THR A 25 9.57 2.25 -4.91
N TYR A 26 8.78 2.76 -5.85
CA TYR A 26 9.17 3.83 -6.76
C TYR A 26 9.49 5.13 -6.01
N PHE A 27 8.68 5.47 -5.00
CA PHE A 27 8.86 6.65 -4.16
C PHE A 27 9.95 6.48 -3.08
N GLY A 28 10.65 5.35 -3.07
CA GLY A 28 11.89 5.19 -2.32
C GLY A 28 11.72 4.83 -0.85
N LEU A 29 10.54 4.37 -0.44
CA LEU A 29 10.30 3.82 0.90
C LEU A 29 11.29 2.71 1.31
N PRO A 30 11.78 1.83 0.40
CA PRO A 30 12.79 0.83 0.77
C PRO A 30 14.19 1.41 0.98
N LYS A 31 14.51 2.59 0.42
CA LYS A 31 15.90 3.11 0.40
C LYS A 31 16.32 3.70 1.75
N LYS A 32 15.37 4.35 2.43
CA LYS A 32 15.58 4.97 3.74
C LYS A 32 14.25 5.09 4.48
N PRO A 33 14.25 5.17 5.82
CA PRO A 33 13.04 5.46 6.57
C PRO A 33 12.51 6.86 6.21
N GLY A 34 11.20 6.97 5.97
CA GLY A 34 10.51 8.24 5.71
C GLY A 34 10.22 9.02 7.01
N VAL A 35 10.02 8.29 8.11
CA VAL A 35 9.76 8.83 9.45
C VAL A 35 10.56 8.07 10.52
N LEU A 36 10.70 8.64 11.71
CA LEU A 36 11.52 8.05 12.80
C LEU A 36 11.07 6.64 13.18
N GLY A 37 9.76 6.38 13.24
CA GLY A 37 9.22 5.05 13.57
C GLY A 37 9.59 3.97 12.55
N ALA A 38 9.69 4.34 11.26
CA ALA A 38 10.06 3.40 10.21
C ALA A 38 11.50 2.88 10.37
N LYS A 39 12.40 3.71 10.91
CA LYS A 39 13.77 3.30 11.22
C LYS A 39 13.79 2.20 12.29
N VAL A 40 13.06 2.43 13.39
CA VAL A 40 12.98 1.49 14.52
C VAL A 40 12.41 0.15 14.08
N ILE A 41 11.35 0.15 13.27
CA ILE A 41 10.76 -1.07 12.72
C ILE A 41 11.74 -1.78 11.79
N GLY A 42 12.42 -1.05 10.90
CA GLY A 42 13.40 -1.63 10.00
C GLY A 42 14.56 -2.32 10.72
N GLU A 43 15.15 -1.66 11.71
CA GLU A 43 16.22 -2.23 12.54
C GLU A 43 15.72 -3.46 13.33
N LYS A 44 14.49 -3.41 13.88
CA LYS A 44 13.90 -4.57 14.55
C LYS A 44 13.70 -5.76 13.62
N ILE A 45 13.24 -5.51 12.39
CA ILE A 45 13.06 -6.54 11.36
C ILE A 45 14.40 -7.15 10.97
N GLN A 46 15.45 -6.34 10.81
CA GLN A 46 16.80 -6.83 10.53
C GLN A 46 17.31 -7.74 11.66
N ASN A 47 17.06 -7.36 12.92
CA ASN A 47 17.48 -8.15 14.09
C ASN A 47 16.79 -9.53 14.19
N VAL A 48 15.61 -9.70 13.57
CA VAL A 48 14.91 -11.00 13.47
C VAL A 48 15.20 -11.71 12.13
N GLY A 49 16.31 -11.36 11.48
CA GLY A 49 16.79 -11.99 10.24
C GLY A 49 16.09 -11.51 8.96
N GLY A 50 15.34 -10.41 9.02
CA GLY A 50 14.72 -9.78 7.85
C GLY A 50 15.70 -8.93 7.02
N ASN A 51 15.18 -8.32 5.96
CA ASN A 51 15.94 -7.37 5.14
C ASN A 51 15.70 -5.93 5.63
N ILE A 52 16.76 -5.15 5.85
CA ILE A 52 16.64 -3.79 6.39
C ILE A 52 15.82 -2.85 5.47
N ASN A 53 16.02 -2.91 4.16
CA ASN A 53 15.33 -2.06 3.19
C ASN A 53 13.84 -2.42 3.09
N GLY A 54 13.53 -3.72 3.06
CA GLY A 54 12.14 -4.17 3.19
C GLY A 54 11.54 -3.87 4.56
N GLY A 55 12.36 -3.84 5.61
CA GLY A 55 11.94 -3.41 6.94
C GLY A 55 11.60 -1.93 7.01
N TYR A 56 12.35 -1.06 6.33
CA TYR A 56 12.01 0.36 6.18
C TYR A 56 10.70 0.54 5.42
N PHE A 57 10.49 -0.20 4.34
CA PHE A 57 9.20 -0.23 3.65
C PHE A 57 8.08 -0.56 4.64
N MET A 58 8.18 -1.70 5.32
CA MET A 58 7.16 -2.13 6.29
C MET A 58 6.95 -1.11 7.40
N GLY A 59 8.02 -0.45 7.85
CA GLY A 59 7.94 0.61 8.84
C GLY A 59 7.21 1.86 8.35
N ASN A 60 7.38 2.24 7.08
CA ASN A 60 6.66 3.36 6.50
C ASN A 60 5.15 3.09 6.42
N ILE A 61 4.72 1.87 6.01
CA ILE A 61 3.31 1.45 6.05
C ILE A 61 2.68 1.66 7.43
N VAL A 62 3.42 1.36 8.49
CA VAL A 62 2.89 1.45 9.86
C VAL A 62 2.89 2.88 10.40
N CYS A 63 3.85 3.72 9.98
CA CYS A 63 4.12 5.00 10.61
C CYS A 63 3.67 6.24 9.83
N SER A 64 3.29 6.11 8.56
CA SER A 64 2.71 7.21 7.79
C SER A 64 1.69 6.69 6.77
N PRO A 65 0.79 7.55 6.24
CA PRO A 65 -0.12 7.14 5.19
C PRO A 65 0.63 6.98 3.86
N ASP A 66 0.98 5.74 3.54
CA ASP A 66 1.66 5.37 2.29
C ASP A 66 0.67 4.89 1.22
N ALA A 67 1.17 4.32 0.12
CA ALA A 67 0.30 3.88 -0.97
C ALA A 67 -0.70 2.81 -0.53
N SER A 68 -0.40 2.02 0.51
CA SER A 68 -1.32 1.01 1.05
C SER A 68 -2.51 1.67 1.77
N ALA A 69 -2.25 2.68 2.61
CA ALA A 69 -3.29 3.49 3.23
C ALA A 69 -4.08 4.29 2.19
N GLY A 70 -3.39 4.86 1.21
CA GLY A 70 -3.99 5.59 0.11
C GLY A 70 -4.94 4.74 -0.73
N THR A 71 -4.51 3.52 -1.09
CA THR A 71 -5.33 2.56 -1.85
C THR A 71 -6.57 2.13 -1.06
N LEU A 72 -6.43 1.89 0.25
CA LEU A 72 -7.56 1.52 1.10
C LEU A 72 -8.58 2.66 1.22
N MET A 73 -8.11 3.88 1.50
CA MET A 73 -8.97 5.06 1.61
C MET A 73 -9.67 5.37 0.29
N ALA A 74 -8.97 5.30 -0.84
CA ALA A 74 -9.57 5.46 -2.16
C ALA A 74 -10.66 4.42 -2.41
N SER A 75 -10.44 3.14 -2.04
CA SER A 75 -11.43 2.08 -2.19
C SER A 75 -12.70 2.35 -1.38
N ILE A 76 -12.55 2.78 -0.13
CA ILE A 76 -13.67 3.08 0.78
C ILE A 76 -14.46 4.30 0.27
N PHE A 77 -13.78 5.39 -0.04
CA PHE A 77 -14.47 6.61 -0.47
C PHE A 77 -15.07 6.45 -1.85
N TYR A 78 -14.43 5.71 -2.75
CA TYR A 78 -15.01 5.39 -4.05
C TYR A 78 -16.28 4.55 -3.91
N TYR A 79 -16.28 3.57 -3.01
CA TYR A 79 -17.48 2.79 -2.73
C TYR A 79 -18.64 3.66 -2.24
N LEU A 80 -18.36 4.68 -1.42
CA LEU A 80 -19.38 5.56 -0.84
C LEU A 80 -19.85 6.69 -1.76
N MET A 81 -18.94 7.26 -2.57
CA MET A 81 -19.15 8.53 -3.26
C MET A 81 -18.70 8.52 -4.73
N GLY A 82 -18.31 7.37 -5.28
CA GLY A 82 -17.82 7.26 -6.64
C GLY A 82 -16.45 7.94 -6.84
N PHE A 83 -16.20 8.40 -8.06
CA PHE A 83 -14.87 8.90 -8.47
C PHE A 83 -14.41 10.09 -7.63
N GLU A 84 -15.31 11.01 -7.31
CA GLU A 84 -15.07 12.18 -6.47
C GLU A 84 -14.65 11.78 -5.06
N GLY A 85 -15.21 10.69 -4.52
CA GLY A 85 -14.79 10.09 -3.27
C GLY A 85 -13.31 9.73 -3.27
N GLY A 86 -12.84 9.08 -4.33
CA GLY A 86 -11.41 8.73 -4.48
C GLY A 86 -10.49 9.96 -4.48
N LEU A 87 -10.92 11.08 -5.06
CA LEU A 87 -10.17 12.34 -5.02
C LEU A 87 -10.15 12.97 -3.63
N ILE A 88 -11.27 12.91 -2.90
CA ILE A 88 -11.34 13.35 -1.49
C ILE A 88 -10.40 12.49 -0.62
N ALA A 89 -10.36 11.18 -0.84
CA ALA A 89 -9.43 10.30 -0.15
C ALA A 89 -7.96 10.70 -0.39
N ALA A 90 -7.59 11.05 -1.63
CA ALA A 90 -6.25 11.54 -1.94
C ALA A 90 -5.89 12.83 -1.17
N LEU A 91 -6.85 13.75 -1.02
CA LEU A 91 -6.67 14.96 -0.22
C LEU A 91 -6.47 14.63 1.27
N PHE A 92 -7.28 13.74 1.84
CA PHE A 92 -7.15 13.34 3.25
C PHE A 92 -5.84 12.62 3.52
N ILE A 93 -5.39 11.77 2.59
CA ILE A 93 -4.08 11.13 2.68
C ILE A 93 -2.97 12.17 2.62
N TYR A 94 -3.03 13.13 1.70
CA TYR A 94 -2.07 14.24 1.66
C TYR A 94 -1.99 14.97 3.00
N ILE A 95 -3.13 15.32 3.60
CA ILE A 95 -3.19 15.96 4.92
C ILE A 95 -2.56 15.05 5.99
N GLY A 96 -2.93 13.77 6.01
CA GLY A 96 -2.39 12.78 6.93
C GLY A 96 -0.87 12.65 6.84
N ASN A 97 -0.29 12.67 5.63
CA ASN A 97 1.16 12.63 5.44
C ASN A 97 1.83 13.81 6.15
N ARG A 98 1.27 15.02 6.05
CA ARG A 98 1.83 16.20 6.71
C ARG A 98 1.71 16.13 8.22
N LEU A 99 0.60 15.60 8.74
CA LEU A 99 0.43 15.36 10.17
C LEU A 99 1.45 14.35 10.70
N CYS A 100 1.80 13.34 9.91
CA CYS A 100 2.83 12.35 10.24
C CYS A 100 4.27 12.82 9.96
N ASN A 101 4.46 14.09 9.58
CA ASN A 101 5.75 14.65 9.16
C ASN A 101 6.43 13.85 8.02
N ASP A 102 5.62 13.23 7.16
CA ASP A 102 6.05 12.58 5.93
C ASP A 102 6.01 13.59 4.78
N THR A 103 7.17 13.93 4.24
CA THR A 103 7.28 14.84 3.10
C THR A 103 6.95 14.17 1.76
N GLY A 104 6.87 12.84 1.74
CA GLY A 104 6.60 12.03 0.56
C GLY A 104 5.16 12.12 0.05
N TYR A 105 4.97 11.59 -1.17
CA TYR A 105 3.69 11.59 -1.90
C TYR A 105 3.19 10.18 -2.20
N ALA A 106 3.83 9.14 -1.67
CA ALA A 106 3.50 7.75 -1.98
C ALA A 106 2.03 7.43 -1.70
N GLY A 107 1.51 7.85 -0.54
CA GLY A 107 0.08 7.68 -0.22
C GLY A 107 -0.85 8.45 -1.13
N THR A 108 -0.57 9.72 -1.40
CA THR A 108 -1.43 10.54 -2.28
C THR A 108 -1.49 9.96 -3.69
N ILE A 109 -0.33 9.57 -4.23
CA ILE A 109 -0.24 8.93 -5.54
C ILE A 109 -0.93 7.57 -5.51
N GLY A 110 -0.73 6.76 -4.47
CA GLY A 110 -1.40 5.48 -4.28
C GLY A 110 -2.93 5.62 -4.28
N ALA A 111 -3.47 6.66 -3.64
CA ALA A 111 -4.91 6.95 -3.65
C ALA A 111 -5.41 7.35 -5.04
N ILE A 112 -4.68 8.21 -5.76
CA ILE A 112 -5.04 8.63 -7.13
C ILE A 112 -4.99 7.43 -8.08
N THR A 113 -3.92 6.66 -8.06
CA THR A 113 -3.77 5.48 -8.94
C THR A 113 -4.81 4.42 -8.61
N ALA A 114 -5.11 4.18 -7.33
CA ALA A 114 -6.18 3.27 -6.93
C ALA A 114 -7.55 3.74 -7.43
N THR A 115 -7.86 5.04 -7.31
CA THR A 115 -9.11 5.61 -7.82
C THR A 115 -9.27 5.37 -9.33
N ILE A 116 -8.20 5.60 -10.10
CA ILE A 116 -8.19 5.34 -11.55
C ILE A 116 -8.37 3.85 -11.84
N LEU A 117 -7.65 2.96 -11.13
CA LEU A 117 -7.75 1.52 -11.31
C LEU A 117 -9.16 1.00 -11.02
N ILE A 118 -9.78 1.46 -9.93
CA ILE A 118 -11.16 1.09 -9.56
C ILE A 118 -12.13 1.58 -10.65
N TYR A 119 -11.97 2.82 -11.13
CA TYR A 119 -12.80 3.34 -12.22
C TYR A 119 -12.69 2.50 -13.50
N LEU A 120 -11.47 2.18 -13.93
CA LEU A 120 -11.22 1.37 -15.13
C LEU A 120 -11.74 -0.06 -15.00
N LEU A 121 -11.73 -0.62 -13.78
CA LEU A 121 -12.16 -1.99 -13.51
C LEU A 121 -13.62 -2.09 -13.04
N SER A 122 -14.31 -0.97 -12.85
CA SER A 122 -15.68 -0.90 -12.33
C SER A 122 -16.71 -1.73 -13.12
N GLY A 123 -16.46 -1.93 -14.42
CA GLY A 123 -17.29 -2.81 -15.27
C GLY A 123 -17.17 -4.31 -14.97
N PHE A 124 -16.15 -4.73 -14.21
CA PHE A 124 -15.86 -6.13 -13.89
C PHE A 124 -15.81 -6.40 -12.38
N ILE A 125 -15.30 -5.46 -11.60
CA ILE A 125 -15.06 -5.57 -10.16
C ILE A 125 -15.64 -4.32 -9.48
N SER A 126 -16.64 -4.49 -8.61
CA SER A 126 -17.18 -3.39 -7.80
C SER A 126 -16.20 -2.98 -6.69
N ALA A 127 -16.37 -1.75 -6.21
CA ALA A 127 -15.44 -1.14 -5.26
C ALA A 127 -15.33 -1.89 -3.92
N GLU A 128 -16.38 -2.58 -3.45
CA GLU A 128 -16.31 -3.34 -2.19
C GLU A 128 -15.26 -4.46 -2.21
N TYR A 129 -15.00 -5.07 -3.38
CA TYR A 129 -13.96 -6.10 -3.49
C TYR A 129 -12.55 -5.50 -3.38
N PHE A 130 -12.34 -4.24 -3.76
CA PHE A 130 -11.06 -3.54 -3.58
C PHE A 130 -10.78 -3.25 -2.11
N ILE A 131 -11.81 -2.99 -1.30
CA ILE A 131 -11.67 -2.86 0.15
C ILE A 131 -11.17 -4.19 0.74
N ALA A 132 -11.87 -5.29 0.44
CA ALA A 132 -11.46 -6.63 0.91
C ALA A 132 -10.08 -7.04 0.39
N GLY A 133 -9.83 -6.81 -0.90
CA GLY A 133 -8.55 -7.08 -1.55
C GLY A 133 -7.40 -6.31 -0.93
N MET A 134 -7.59 -5.03 -0.61
CA MET A 134 -6.57 -4.21 0.03
C MET A 134 -6.27 -4.67 1.46
N VAL A 135 -7.28 -5.07 2.25
CA VAL A 135 -7.07 -5.64 3.59
C VAL A 135 -6.21 -6.89 3.51
N LEU A 136 -6.50 -7.79 2.56
CA LEU A 136 -5.67 -8.97 2.32
C LEU A 136 -4.25 -8.59 1.87
N ALA A 137 -4.12 -7.54 1.06
CA ALA A 137 -2.84 -7.05 0.55
C ALA A 137 -1.94 -6.54 1.68
N ILE A 138 -2.48 -5.71 2.59
CA ILE A 138 -1.78 -5.28 3.81
C ILE A 138 -1.42 -6.50 4.66
N PHE A 139 -2.37 -7.39 4.92
CA PHE A 139 -2.14 -8.58 5.75
C PHE A 139 -1.03 -9.48 5.21
N SER A 140 -0.92 -9.62 3.88
CA SER A 140 0.15 -10.41 3.25
C SER A 140 1.56 -9.88 3.55
N ILE A 141 1.72 -8.57 3.71
CA ILE A 141 3.00 -7.93 3.99
C ILE A 141 3.23 -7.75 5.49
N GLN A 142 2.20 -7.33 6.22
CA GLN A 142 2.31 -6.94 7.63
C GLN A 142 1.84 -8.01 8.62
N GLY A 143 1.08 -9.02 8.20
CA GLY A 143 0.41 -9.95 9.11
C GLY A 143 0.97 -11.37 9.13
N VAL A 144 1.59 -11.85 8.04
CA VAL A 144 1.96 -13.27 7.90
C VAL A 144 3.33 -13.57 8.52
N HIS A 145 4.40 -13.01 7.99
CA HIS A 145 5.76 -13.29 8.46
C HIS A 145 6.71 -12.14 8.11
N HIS A 146 6.99 -11.26 9.08
CA HIS A 146 7.74 -10.02 8.84
C HIS A 146 9.12 -10.23 8.20
N SER A 147 9.90 -11.24 8.63
CA SER A 147 11.23 -11.49 8.03
C SER A 147 11.15 -11.96 6.59
N ALA A 148 10.12 -12.71 6.19
CA ALA A 148 9.95 -13.18 4.82
C ALA A 148 9.41 -12.06 3.92
N ALA A 149 8.40 -11.33 4.41
CA ALA A 149 7.83 -10.18 3.71
C ALA A 149 8.87 -9.08 3.46
N SER A 150 9.69 -8.74 4.46
CA SER A 150 10.78 -7.77 4.27
C SER A 150 11.81 -8.25 3.24
N ARG A 151 12.18 -9.54 3.21
CA ARG A 151 13.06 -10.07 2.15
C ARG A 151 12.43 -9.98 0.77
N LEU A 152 11.14 -10.26 0.65
CA LEU A 152 10.38 -10.11 -0.60
C LEU A 152 10.43 -8.65 -1.08
N LEU A 153 10.05 -7.70 -0.23
CA LEU A 153 10.07 -6.27 -0.56
C LEU A 153 11.47 -5.77 -0.90
N GLY A 154 12.49 -6.19 -0.15
CA GLY A 154 13.88 -5.87 -0.46
C GLY A 154 14.32 -6.41 -1.82
N ASN A 155 13.92 -7.64 -2.17
CA ASN A 155 14.22 -8.20 -3.49
C ASN A 155 13.50 -7.45 -4.62
N ILE A 156 12.25 -7.03 -4.42
CA ILE A 156 11.49 -6.23 -5.37
C ILE A 156 12.18 -4.87 -5.58
N ALA A 157 12.54 -4.19 -4.50
CA ALA A 157 13.22 -2.90 -4.56
C ALA A 157 14.56 -2.99 -5.31
N ARG A 158 15.33 -4.07 -5.10
CA ARG A 158 16.57 -4.32 -5.85
C ARG A 158 16.30 -4.55 -7.33
N LYS A 159 15.30 -5.36 -7.68
CA LYS A 159 14.92 -5.61 -9.08
C LYS A 159 14.43 -4.34 -9.79
N MET A 160 13.82 -3.42 -9.05
CA MET A 160 13.39 -2.11 -9.57
C MET A 160 14.52 -1.06 -9.59
N GLY A 161 15.76 -1.42 -9.23
CA GLY A 161 16.91 -0.51 -9.22
C GLY A 161 16.80 0.63 -8.21
N ARG A 162 16.03 0.43 -7.12
CA ARG A 162 15.81 1.44 -6.09
C ARG A 162 16.74 1.30 -4.89
N ILE A 163 17.43 0.15 -4.78
CA ILE A 163 18.48 -0.18 -3.81
C ILE A 163 19.53 -1.10 -4.44
#